data_AF-A0A2E5Z9Z0-F1
#
_entry.id   AF-A0A2E5Z9Z0-F1
#
_cell.length_a   1.000
_cell.length_b   1.000
_cell.length_c   1.000
_cell.angle_alpha   90.00
_cell.angle_beta   90.00
_cell.angle_gamma   90.00
#
_symmetry.space_group_name_H-M   'P 1'
#
loop_
_entity.id
_entity.type
_entity.pdbx_description
1 polymer ?
#
loop_
_entity_poly.entity_id
_entity_poly.type
_entity_poly.pdbx_seq_one_letter_code
_entity_poly.pdbx_strand_id
1 'polypeptide(L)'
;MAKEKGKMLMVIGDPCSGNYFQFMSSMFPNCEHGDVTIDLYGCEECNRMDINDMSAWESFDDGAFVVMESGVLGFSKDIGAVLGQIKRVSGGDFLSAGGNRGLLWLAYLSKTYSTELIYSMDPFDSRKDSTYSGIKLGQRMSSYLRRDKSKIRFNLEF
;
A
#
# COMPACT_ATOMS: atom_id res chain seq x y z
N MET A 1 11.48 2.00 15.21
CA MET A 1 11.93 2.17 13.81
C MET A 1 12.03 3.63 13.38
N ALA A 2 10.94 4.39 13.18
CA ALA A 2 11.02 5.79 12.73
C ALA A 2 11.83 6.70 13.68
N LYS A 3 11.47 6.71 14.99
CA LYS A 3 12.21 7.44 16.04
C LYS A 3 13.68 7.04 16.14
N GLU A 4 13.99 5.75 16.03
CA GLU A 4 15.37 5.24 16.07
C GLU A 4 16.21 5.72 14.87
N LYS A 5 15.55 5.93 13.72
CA LYS A 5 16.18 6.40 12.48
C LYS A 5 16.16 7.92 12.33
N GLY A 6 15.57 8.65 13.27
CA GLY A 6 15.40 10.11 13.18
C GLY A 6 14.52 10.54 12.00
N LYS A 7 13.60 9.68 11.55
CA LYS A 7 12.68 9.93 10.44
C LYS A 7 11.25 10.09 10.94
N MET A 8 10.42 10.78 10.16
CA MET A 8 8.97 10.83 10.37
C MET A 8 8.33 9.50 9.95
N LEU A 9 7.18 9.17 10.53
CA LEU A 9 6.35 8.04 10.12
C LEU A 9 5.27 8.53 9.15
N MET A 10 5.32 8.04 7.90
CA MET A 10 4.25 8.23 6.93
C MET A 10 3.37 6.99 6.87
N VAL A 11 2.08 7.16 7.09
CA VAL A 11 1.06 6.09 7.01
C VAL A 11 0.25 6.28 5.74
N ILE A 12 0.33 5.34 4.81
CA ILE A 12 -0.48 5.32 3.59
C ILE A 12 -1.60 4.29 3.81
N GLY A 13 -2.78 4.76 4.16
CA GLY A 13 -3.81 3.90 4.71
C GLY A 13 -5.08 4.65 5.04
N ASP A 14 -6.10 3.88 5.39
CA ASP A 14 -7.32 4.40 6.02
C ASP A 14 -7.31 4.01 7.50
N PRO A 15 -6.65 4.82 8.37
CA PRO A 15 -6.58 4.51 9.78
C PRO A 15 -7.88 4.75 10.54
N CYS A 16 -8.75 5.60 9.99
CA CYS A 16 -9.97 6.08 10.64
C CYS A 16 -11.18 5.16 10.41
N SER A 17 -11.27 4.51 9.25
CA SER A 17 -12.42 3.66 8.87
C SER A 17 -12.05 2.24 8.45
N GLY A 18 -10.76 1.90 8.35
CA GLY A 18 -10.30 0.57 7.97
C GLY A 18 -10.29 -0.46 9.11
N ASN A 19 -11.10 -1.53 9.01
CA ASN A 19 -11.02 -2.69 9.92
C ASN A 19 -9.61 -3.30 10.02
N TYR A 20 -8.82 -3.21 8.94
CA TYR A 20 -7.46 -3.72 8.90
C TYR A 20 -6.49 -2.84 9.72
N PHE A 21 -6.77 -1.54 9.81
CA PHE A 21 -5.97 -0.63 10.61
C PHE A 21 -6.21 -0.78 12.10
N GLN A 22 -7.44 -1.09 12.53
CA GLN A 22 -7.72 -1.49 13.93
C GLN A 22 -6.91 -2.73 14.35
N PHE A 23 -6.66 -3.66 13.42
CA PHE A 23 -5.78 -4.80 13.67
C PHE A 23 -4.30 -4.39 13.72
N MET A 24 -3.85 -3.53 12.79
CA MET A 24 -2.46 -3.04 12.78
C MET A 24 -2.12 -2.16 14.00
N SER A 25 -3.03 -1.29 14.45
CA SER A 25 -2.83 -0.44 15.63
C SER A 25 -2.67 -1.27 16.90
N SER A 26 -3.29 -2.45 16.99
CA SER A 26 -3.05 -3.38 18.10
C SER A 26 -1.64 -3.98 18.12
N MET A 27 -1.00 -4.14 16.94
CA MET A 27 0.38 -4.63 16.81
C MET A 27 1.42 -3.51 16.82
N PHE A 28 1.02 -2.30 16.45
CA PHE A 28 1.83 -1.09 16.42
C PHE A 28 1.07 0.03 17.13
N PRO A 29 1.06 0.07 18.48
CA PRO A 29 0.24 0.99 19.28
C PRO A 29 0.55 2.49 19.09
N ASN A 30 1.54 2.83 18.25
CA ASN A 30 1.86 4.22 17.87
C ASN A 30 1.63 4.48 16.36
N CYS A 31 0.92 3.60 15.65
CA CYS A 31 0.75 3.69 14.20
C CYS A 31 -0.40 4.61 13.78
N GLU A 32 -1.31 5.03 14.69
CA GLU A 32 -2.53 5.83 14.44
C GLU A 32 -2.54 6.61 13.11
N HIS A 33 -2.08 7.84 13.10
CA HIS A 33 -1.97 8.66 11.89
C HIS A 33 -0.53 8.76 11.38
N GLY A 34 0.45 8.29 12.17
CA GLY A 34 1.84 8.67 11.98
C GLY A 34 2.03 10.19 12.14
N ASP A 35 3.18 10.69 11.69
CA ASP A 35 3.42 12.13 11.57
C ASP A 35 2.73 12.70 10.31
N VAL A 36 2.52 11.87 9.29
CA VAL A 36 1.77 12.17 8.07
C VAL A 36 0.92 10.97 7.70
N THR A 37 -0.40 11.15 7.58
CA THR A 37 -1.28 10.15 6.95
C THR A 37 -1.63 10.56 5.53
N ILE A 38 -1.52 9.64 4.58
CA ILE A 38 -2.08 9.73 3.23
C ILE A 38 -3.26 8.77 3.16
N ASP A 39 -4.46 9.33 3.07
CA ASP A 39 -5.73 8.58 2.99
C ASP A 39 -6.48 8.93 1.69
N LEU A 40 -7.04 7.91 1.05
CA LEU A 40 -7.85 8.01 -0.17
C LEU A 40 -9.20 8.71 0.10
N TYR A 41 -9.83 8.41 1.23
CA TYR A 41 -11.18 8.88 1.55
C TYR A 41 -11.14 10.07 2.51
N GLY A 42 -10.18 10.09 3.43
CA GLY A 42 -9.87 11.20 4.32
C GLY A 42 -10.90 11.37 5.43
N CYS A 43 -10.52 11.09 6.67
CA CYS A 43 -11.21 11.66 7.84
C CYS A 43 -10.69 13.08 8.13
N GLU A 44 -11.37 13.82 9.04
CA GLU A 44 -11.01 15.21 9.38
C GLU A 44 -9.58 15.37 9.92
N GLU A 45 -8.96 14.27 10.37
CA GLU A 45 -7.63 14.24 10.99
C GLU A 45 -6.50 13.82 10.01
N CYS A 46 -6.84 13.39 8.78
CA CYS A 46 -5.87 12.91 7.78
C CYS A 46 -5.58 13.94 6.69
N ASN A 47 -4.33 13.95 6.18
CA ASN A 47 -4.08 14.60 4.89
C ASN A 47 -4.69 13.75 3.78
N ARG A 48 -5.70 14.29 3.11
CA ARG A 48 -6.26 13.67 1.92
C ARG A 48 -5.30 13.87 0.76
N MET A 49 -4.83 12.77 0.18
CA MET A 49 -4.00 12.80 -1.01
C MET A 49 -4.31 11.59 -1.89
N ASP A 50 -4.50 11.82 -3.19
CA ASP A 50 -4.54 10.74 -4.17
C ASP A 50 -3.11 10.26 -4.42
N ILE A 51 -2.83 9.00 -4.10
CA ILE A 51 -1.52 8.37 -4.34
C ILE A 51 -1.12 8.40 -5.82
N ASN A 52 -2.08 8.57 -6.74
CA ASN A 52 -1.83 8.66 -8.17
C ASN A 52 -1.42 10.07 -8.63
N ASP A 53 -1.54 11.09 -7.79
CA ASP A 53 -1.09 12.44 -8.10
C ASP A 53 0.42 12.58 -7.84
N MET A 54 1.21 12.42 -8.91
CA MET A 54 2.67 12.51 -8.83
C MET A 54 3.17 13.89 -8.39
N SER A 55 2.41 14.96 -8.64
CA SER A 55 2.78 16.31 -8.20
C SER A 55 2.62 16.49 -6.70
N ALA A 56 1.60 15.86 -6.10
CA ALA A 56 1.42 15.88 -4.65
C ALA A 56 2.58 15.16 -3.91
N TRP A 57 3.25 14.19 -4.54
CA TRP A 57 4.44 13.57 -3.93
C TRP A 57 5.63 14.54 -3.83
N GLU A 58 5.70 15.58 -4.67
CA GLU A 58 6.81 16.55 -4.67
C GLU A 58 6.85 17.40 -3.40
N SER A 59 5.77 17.48 -2.62
CA SER A 59 5.75 18.18 -1.33
C SER A 59 6.49 17.44 -0.21
N PHE A 60 6.94 16.21 -0.46
CA PHE A 60 7.65 15.40 0.53
C PHE A 60 9.13 15.31 0.21
N ASP A 61 9.97 15.53 1.23
CA ASP A 61 11.42 15.45 1.13
C ASP A 61 11.92 14.01 0.94
N ASP A 62 13.03 13.89 0.21
CA ASP A 62 13.73 12.62 -0.01
C ASP A 62 14.25 12.03 1.30
N GLY A 63 14.03 10.73 1.52
CA GLY A 63 14.55 10.00 2.67
C GLY A 63 14.01 10.43 4.04
N ALA A 64 13.03 11.33 4.10
CA ALA A 64 12.52 11.88 5.35
C ALA A 64 11.63 10.90 6.15
N PHE A 65 11.16 9.81 5.53
CA PHE A 65 10.12 8.97 6.11
C PHE A 65 10.53 7.52 6.34
N VAL A 66 9.91 6.89 7.33
CA VAL A 66 9.61 5.45 7.31
C VAL A 66 8.16 5.34 6.85
N VAL A 67 7.91 4.55 5.80
CA VAL A 67 6.58 4.43 5.20
C VAL A 67 5.94 3.12 5.63
N MET A 68 4.72 3.20 6.14
CA MET A 68 3.85 2.06 6.43
C MET A 68 2.60 2.14 5.57
N GLU A 69 2.23 1.04 4.93
CA GLU A 69 1.11 0.99 4.00
C GLU A 69 0.13 -0.13 4.31
N SER A 70 -1.17 0.18 4.17
CA SER A 70 -2.26 -0.74 4.48
C SER A 70 -3.34 -0.77 3.39
N GLY A 71 -3.03 -1.38 2.24
CA GLY A 71 -3.99 -1.74 1.19
C GLY A 71 -4.39 -0.61 0.21
N VAL A 72 -4.00 0.63 0.48
CA VAL A 72 -4.25 1.81 -0.37
C VAL A 72 -3.55 1.70 -1.72
N LEU A 73 -2.38 1.06 -1.80
CA LEU A 73 -1.68 0.86 -3.08
C LEU A 73 -2.45 -0.02 -4.05
N GLY A 74 -3.43 -0.79 -3.56
CA GLY A 74 -4.38 -1.53 -4.38
C GLY A 74 -5.13 -0.66 -5.39
N PHE A 75 -5.24 0.65 -5.14
CA PHE A 75 -5.91 1.63 -5.99
C PHE A 75 -4.97 2.36 -6.97
N SER A 76 -3.69 1.99 -7.00
CA SER A 76 -2.72 2.64 -7.87
C SER A 76 -2.99 2.34 -9.35
N LYS A 77 -3.02 3.39 -10.18
CA LYS A 77 -3.12 3.32 -11.65
C LYS A 77 -1.76 3.01 -12.29
N ASP A 78 -0.68 3.49 -11.67
CA ASP A 78 0.71 3.21 -12.04
C ASP A 78 1.50 2.85 -10.77
N ILE A 79 1.48 1.57 -10.42
CA ILE A 79 2.12 1.09 -9.20
C ILE A 79 3.64 1.25 -9.24
N GLY A 80 4.25 1.25 -10.44
CA GLY A 80 5.69 1.49 -10.58
C GLY A 80 6.06 2.92 -10.21
N ALA A 81 5.31 3.90 -10.71
CA ALA A 81 5.53 5.31 -10.38
C ALA A 81 5.30 5.59 -8.89
N VAL A 82 4.20 5.08 -8.31
CA VAL A 82 3.91 5.24 -6.87
C VAL A 82 4.99 4.58 -6.01
N LEU A 83 5.42 3.36 -6.36
CA LEU A 83 6.48 2.66 -5.63
C LEU A 83 7.81 3.42 -5.72
N GLY A 84 8.12 4.04 -6.87
CA GLY A 84 9.27 4.91 -7.04
C GLY A 84 9.24 6.12 -6.09
N GLN A 85 8.08 6.76 -5.93
CA GLN A 85 7.91 7.86 -4.97
C GLN A 85 8.06 7.37 -3.52
N ILE A 86 7.48 6.23 -3.17
CA ILE A 86 7.65 5.61 -1.85
C ILE A 86 9.12 5.32 -1.57
N LYS A 87 9.85 4.75 -2.53
CA LYS A 87 11.29 4.50 -2.41
C LYS A 87 12.07 5.81 -2.18
N ARG A 88 11.75 6.86 -2.92
CA ARG A 88 12.37 8.19 -2.78
C ARG A 88 12.14 8.79 -1.40
N VAL A 89 10.88 8.97 -0.98
CA VAL A 89 10.56 9.64 0.29
C VAL A 89 10.96 8.81 1.51
N SER A 90 10.98 7.47 1.37
CA SER A 90 11.41 6.59 2.46
C SER A 90 12.93 6.42 2.56
N GLY A 91 13.65 6.67 1.47
CA GLY A 91 15.06 6.27 1.35
C GLY A 91 15.26 4.76 1.55
N GLY A 92 14.25 3.95 1.21
CA GLY A 92 14.25 2.48 1.33
C GLY A 92 13.58 1.93 2.59
N ASP A 93 13.12 2.76 3.53
CA ASP A 93 12.42 2.29 4.74
C ASP A 93 10.91 2.13 4.50
N PHE A 94 10.49 0.98 3.96
CA PHE A 94 9.09 0.72 3.57
C PHE A 94 8.55 -0.62 4.10
N LEU A 95 7.33 -0.60 4.63
CA LEU A 95 6.56 -1.75 5.07
C LEU A 95 5.16 -1.69 4.45
N SER A 96 4.71 -2.75 3.80
CA SER A 96 3.33 -2.91 3.33
C SER A 96 2.72 -4.14 3.98
N ALA A 97 1.55 -3.97 4.55
CA ALA A 97 0.83 -5.08 5.16
C ALA A 97 0.17 -5.99 4.12
N GLY A 98 0.09 -5.53 2.87
CA GLY A 98 -0.52 -6.24 1.75
C GLY A 98 -2.04 -6.15 1.75
N GLY A 99 -2.65 -6.94 0.85
CA GLY A 99 -4.10 -7.01 0.67
C GLY A 99 -4.67 -8.41 0.88
N ASN A 100 -6.00 -8.50 0.87
CA ASN A 100 -6.72 -9.78 1.00
C ASN A 100 -6.39 -10.75 -0.15
N ARG A 101 -6.30 -12.05 0.16
CA ARG A 101 -5.62 -13.04 -0.71
C ARG A 101 -6.39 -14.28 -1.18
N GLY A 102 -7.68 -14.40 -0.87
CA GLY A 102 -8.46 -15.60 -1.26
C GLY A 102 -8.88 -15.61 -2.74
N LEU A 103 -9.04 -16.80 -3.35
CA LEU A 103 -9.60 -16.91 -4.70
C LEU A 103 -10.98 -16.23 -4.81
N LEU A 104 -11.80 -16.38 -3.78
CA LEU A 104 -13.10 -15.69 -3.66
C LEU A 104 -12.94 -14.16 -3.66
N TRP A 105 -11.91 -13.64 -3.00
CA TRP A 105 -11.57 -12.22 -3.02
C TRP A 105 -11.13 -11.74 -4.40
N LEU A 106 -10.18 -12.46 -5.00
CA LEU A 106 -9.60 -12.11 -6.30
C LEU A 106 -10.63 -12.15 -7.44
N ALA A 107 -11.60 -13.06 -7.37
CA ALA A 107 -12.60 -13.24 -8.42
C ALA A 107 -13.88 -12.42 -8.19
N TYR A 108 -14.31 -12.20 -6.94
CA TYR A 108 -15.63 -11.63 -6.63
C TYR A 108 -15.61 -10.51 -5.57
N LEU A 109 -15.15 -10.77 -4.34
CA LEU A 109 -15.38 -9.84 -3.22
C LEU A 109 -14.66 -8.50 -3.37
N SER A 110 -13.54 -8.46 -4.09
CA SER A 110 -12.86 -7.19 -4.39
C SER A 110 -13.79 -6.19 -5.08
N LYS A 111 -14.64 -6.65 -6.01
CA LYS A 111 -15.57 -5.78 -6.76
C LYS A 111 -16.73 -5.27 -5.90
N THR A 112 -17.14 -6.04 -4.90
CA THR A 112 -18.16 -5.60 -3.93
C THR A 112 -17.58 -4.66 -2.89
N TYR A 113 -16.27 -4.76 -2.63
CA TYR A 113 -15.56 -3.85 -1.74
C TYR A 113 -15.33 -2.49 -2.42
N SER A 114 -14.76 -2.46 -3.63
CA SER A 114 -14.68 -1.26 -4.45
C SER A 114 -14.47 -1.62 -5.92
N THR A 115 -15.14 -0.89 -6.81
CA THR A 115 -14.96 -1.01 -8.26
C THR A 115 -13.67 -0.37 -8.76
N GLU A 116 -13.02 0.46 -7.94
CA GLU A 116 -11.77 1.18 -8.27
C GLU A 116 -10.52 0.41 -7.84
N LEU A 117 -10.67 -0.69 -7.09
CA LEU A 117 -9.55 -1.50 -6.63
C LEU A 117 -8.94 -2.30 -7.81
N ILE A 118 -7.67 -2.06 -8.11
CA ILE A 118 -6.96 -2.64 -9.27
C ILE A 118 -6.10 -3.85 -8.86
N TYR A 119 -5.50 -3.81 -7.67
CA TYR A 119 -4.54 -4.83 -7.23
C TYR A 119 -4.85 -5.35 -5.81
N SER A 120 -4.41 -6.59 -5.56
CA SER A 120 -4.20 -7.13 -4.21
C SER A 120 -2.71 -7.36 -3.99
N MET A 121 -2.15 -6.75 -2.94
CA MET A 121 -0.69 -6.63 -2.77
C MET A 121 -0.09 -7.72 -1.89
N ASP A 122 1.06 -8.25 -2.31
CA ASP A 122 2.18 -8.76 -1.49
C ASP A 122 2.32 -8.08 -0.10
N PRO A 123 2.24 -8.68 1.11
CA PRO A 123 2.93 -8.09 2.24
C PRO A 123 4.41 -7.93 1.88
N PHE A 124 5.01 -6.86 2.35
CA PHE A 124 6.37 -6.51 1.99
C PHE A 124 7.08 -5.86 3.17
N ASP A 125 8.31 -6.30 3.41
CA ASP A 125 9.23 -5.75 4.41
C ASP A 125 10.57 -5.48 3.76
N SER A 126 10.87 -4.20 3.46
CA SER A 126 12.13 -3.76 2.83
C SER A 126 13.41 -4.20 3.55
N ARG A 127 13.32 -4.65 4.81
CA ARG A 127 14.45 -5.20 5.57
C ARG A 127 14.80 -6.63 5.16
N LYS A 128 13.90 -7.31 4.45
CA LYS A 128 13.98 -8.75 4.12
C LYS A 128 13.69 -9.02 2.65
N ASP A 129 12.84 -8.22 2.05
CA ASP A 129 12.33 -8.38 0.69
C ASP A 129 12.97 -7.32 -0.22
N SER A 130 13.35 -7.73 -1.43
CA SER A 130 13.85 -6.84 -2.49
C SER A 130 12.84 -6.61 -3.61
N THR A 131 11.70 -7.30 -3.56
CA THR A 131 10.69 -7.27 -4.62
C THR A 131 9.32 -7.02 -4.03
N TYR A 132 8.70 -5.92 -4.46
CA TYR A 132 7.30 -5.64 -4.20
C TYR A 132 6.43 -6.29 -5.27
N SER A 133 5.45 -7.09 -4.86
CA SER A 133 4.64 -7.87 -5.78
C SER A 133 3.16 -7.82 -5.44
N GLY A 134 2.33 -8.24 -6.38
CA GLY A 134 0.90 -8.30 -6.19
C GLY A 134 0.18 -8.93 -7.37
N ILE A 135 -1.14 -9.02 -7.24
CA ILE A 135 -2.03 -9.62 -8.23
C ILE A 135 -3.01 -8.56 -8.75
N LYS A 136 -3.08 -8.41 -10.07
CA LYS A 136 -4.10 -7.64 -10.76
C LYS A 136 -5.46 -8.30 -10.61
N LEU A 137 -6.42 -7.55 -10.12
CA LEU A 137 -7.80 -7.99 -9.85
C LEU A 137 -8.66 -7.94 -11.12
N GLY A 138 -9.90 -8.41 -10.98
CA GLY A 138 -10.90 -8.35 -12.04
C GLY A 138 -10.71 -9.35 -13.19
N GLN A 139 -9.74 -10.26 -13.08
CA GLN A 139 -9.46 -11.27 -14.09
C GLN A 139 -10.49 -12.41 -14.03
N ARG A 140 -10.62 -13.16 -15.13
CA ARG A 140 -11.43 -14.40 -15.16
C ARG A 140 -10.86 -15.39 -14.14
N MET A 141 -11.73 -16.13 -13.46
CA MET A 141 -11.34 -17.11 -12.44
C MET A 141 -10.30 -18.14 -12.94
N SER A 142 -10.41 -18.56 -14.19
CA SER A 142 -9.43 -19.46 -14.83
C SER A 142 -8.03 -18.85 -14.91
N SER A 143 -7.88 -17.53 -14.98
CA SER A 143 -6.59 -16.85 -14.97
C SER A 143 -5.87 -17.01 -13.63
N TYR A 144 -6.59 -17.05 -12.51
CA TYR A 144 -6.00 -17.24 -11.18
C TYR A 144 -5.61 -18.70 -10.90
N LEU A 145 -6.23 -19.65 -11.59
CA LEU A 145 -6.00 -21.09 -11.46
C LEU A 145 -4.93 -21.63 -12.44
N ARG A 146 -4.55 -20.84 -13.45
CA ARG A 146 -3.50 -21.21 -14.40
C ARG A 146 -2.15 -21.35 -13.70
N ARG A 147 -1.32 -22.30 -14.21
CA ARG A 147 0.07 -22.50 -13.76
C ARG A 147 0.95 -21.29 -14.04
N ASP A 148 0.76 -20.64 -15.18
CA ASP A 148 1.44 -19.39 -15.51
C ASP A 148 0.60 -18.19 -15.07
N LYS A 149 1.07 -17.50 -14.02
CA LYS A 149 0.44 -16.32 -13.44
C LYS A 149 1.12 -15.01 -13.84
N SER A 150 2.11 -15.04 -14.74
CA SER A 150 2.89 -13.88 -15.17
C SER A 150 2.03 -12.72 -15.70
N LYS A 151 0.88 -13.03 -16.31
CA LYS A 151 -0.05 -12.03 -16.87
C LYS A 151 -0.90 -11.31 -15.84
N ILE A 152 -0.97 -11.83 -14.61
CA ILE A 152 -1.81 -11.30 -13.55
C ILE A 152 -1.01 -10.89 -12.33
N ARG A 153 0.27 -11.23 -12.27
CA ARG A 153 1.18 -10.82 -11.20
C ARG A 153 2.10 -9.74 -11.72
N PHE A 154 2.39 -8.77 -10.87
CA PHE A 154 3.51 -7.88 -11.06
C PHE A 154 4.57 -8.17 -10.00
N ASN A 155 5.82 -7.88 -10.34
CA ASN A 155 6.96 -7.93 -9.46
C ASN A 155 7.82 -6.72 -9.81
N LEU A 156 8.10 -5.88 -8.83
CA LEU A 156 8.87 -4.65 -8.98
C LEU A 156 10.00 -4.68 -7.99
N GLU A 157 11.21 -4.37 -8.45
CA GLU A 157 12.35 -4.20 -7.55
C GLU A 157 12.11 -2.97 -6.67
N PHE A 158 12.33 -3.13 -5.36
CA PHE A 158 12.19 -2.06 -4.39
C PHE A 158 13.54 -1.51 -3.95
#